data_AF-A0AAU4BZY0-F1
#
_entry.id   AF-A0AAU4BZY0-F1
#
_cell.length_a   1.000
_cell.length_b   1.000
_cell.length_c   1.000
_cell.angle_alpha   90.00
_cell.angle_beta   90.00
_cell.angle_gamma   90.00
#
_symmetry.space_group_name_H-M   'P 1'
#
loop_
_entity.id
_entity.type
_entity.pdbx_description
1 polymer ?
#
loop_
_entity_poly.entity_id
_entity_poly.type
_entity_poly.pdbx_seq_one_letter_code
_entity_poly.pdbx_strand_id
1 'polypeptide(L)'
;MTATKRTTPLAGLGHVPWPDIKDSTGSAAAIPSLLITLARGEADSAGPALGQLRRRICQFGFVVDQATAATVPFLWELVRLPQVTCRAEILRLLKSIADARQWETTAATYPKLHHHPDDYVGWEREARHAVHAQRDVLRQLQREPEPDAEMVRATTELAATLDG
;
A
#
# COMPACT_ATOMS: atom_id res chain seq x y z
N MET A 1 1.10 33.55 -1.56
CA MET A 1 0.82 32.51 -2.57
C MET A 1 2.03 31.59 -2.66
N THR A 2 2.07 30.51 -1.88
CA THR A 2 3.18 29.55 -1.92
C THR A 2 2.93 28.58 -3.06
N ALA A 3 3.81 28.60 -4.07
CA ALA A 3 3.79 27.64 -5.16
C ALA A 3 4.03 26.23 -4.60
N THR A 4 3.01 25.39 -4.60
CA THR A 4 3.14 23.97 -4.30
C THR A 4 4.08 23.37 -5.33
N LYS A 5 5.27 22.95 -4.90
CA LYS A 5 6.25 22.24 -5.74
C LYS A 5 5.50 21.07 -6.38
N ARG A 6 5.35 21.07 -7.71
CA ARG A 6 4.76 19.93 -8.43
C ARG A 6 5.74 18.78 -8.33
N THR A 7 5.60 17.96 -7.31
CA THR A 7 6.29 16.67 -7.25
C THR A 7 5.69 15.80 -8.33
N THR A 8 6.51 15.35 -9.29
CA THR A 8 6.10 14.33 -10.25
C THR A 8 5.68 13.10 -9.44
N PRO A 9 4.42 12.65 -9.53
CA PRO A 9 3.99 11.46 -8.81
C PRO A 9 4.85 10.27 -9.21
N LEU A 10 5.15 9.38 -8.26
CA LEU A 10 5.87 8.13 -8.49
C LEU A 10 7.33 8.30 -8.97
N ALA A 11 7.96 9.45 -8.73
CA ALA A 11 9.34 9.73 -9.14
C ALA A 11 10.36 8.71 -8.58
N GLY A 12 10.05 8.04 -7.47
CA GLY A 12 10.89 7.02 -6.85
C GLY A 12 10.83 5.63 -7.50
N LEU A 13 9.91 5.37 -8.44
CA LEU A 13 9.66 4.01 -8.95
C LEU A 13 10.92 3.34 -9.53
N GLY A 14 11.77 4.09 -10.24
CA GLY A 14 12.98 3.56 -10.86
C GLY A 14 14.11 3.23 -9.89
N HIS A 15 14.02 3.67 -8.63
CA HIS A 15 15.06 3.42 -7.61
C HIS A 15 14.83 2.11 -6.84
N VAL A 16 13.63 1.52 -6.95
CA VAL A 16 13.33 0.24 -6.31
C VAL A 16 13.73 -0.89 -7.28
N PRO A 17 14.49 -1.89 -6.84
CA PRO A 17 14.91 -3.02 -7.67
C PRO A 17 13.76 -4.03 -7.83
N TRP A 18 12.66 -3.64 -8.48
CA TRP A 18 11.45 -4.45 -8.63
C TRP A 18 11.68 -5.87 -9.19
N PRO A 19 12.58 -6.10 -10.17
CA PRO A 19 12.83 -7.46 -10.65
C PRO A 19 13.48 -8.37 -9.60
N ASP A 20 14.20 -7.79 -8.64
CA ASP A 20 15.02 -8.50 -7.65
C ASP A 20 14.27 -8.77 -6.34
N ILE A 21 13.10 -8.16 -6.15
CA ILE A 21 12.26 -8.37 -4.96
C ILE A 21 11.02 -9.21 -5.29
N LYS A 22 10.57 -9.97 -4.29
CA LYS A 22 9.46 -10.90 -4.43
C LYS A 22 8.09 -10.26 -4.18
N ASP A 23 7.12 -10.65 -5.00
CA ASP A 23 5.69 -10.53 -4.74
C ASP A 23 5.04 -11.94 -4.79
N SER A 24 3.72 -12.04 -4.67
CA SER A 24 3.02 -13.33 -4.68
C SER A 24 3.14 -14.15 -5.98
N THR A 25 3.69 -13.56 -7.05
CA THR A 25 3.97 -14.22 -8.33
C THR A 25 5.45 -14.57 -8.52
N GLY A 26 6.29 -14.26 -7.54
CA GLY A 26 7.73 -14.52 -7.52
C GLY A 26 8.59 -13.32 -7.90
N SER A 27 8.13 -12.41 -8.76
CA SER A 27 8.87 -11.19 -9.13
C SER A 27 7.94 -9.98 -9.18
N ALA A 28 8.38 -8.88 -8.56
CA ALA A 28 7.63 -7.65 -8.48
C ALA A 28 7.77 -6.72 -9.70
N ALA A 29 8.39 -7.17 -10.79
CA ALA A 29 8.65 -6.36 -12.00
C ALA A 29 7.38 -5.74 -12.64
N ALA A 30 6.20 -6.30 -12.38
CA ALA A 30 4.93 -5.79 -12.88
C ALA A 30 4.32 -4.66 -12.03
N ILE A 31 4.78 -4.44 -10.80
CA ILE A 31 4.20 -3.44 -9.89
C ILE A 31 4.27 -2.00 -10.44
N PRO A 32 5.39 -1.53 -11.04
CA PRO A 32 5.48 -0.17 -11.55
C PRO A 32 4.40 0.18 -12.58
N SER A 33 4.10 -0.71 -13.51
CA SER A 33 3.08 -0.46 -14.54
C SER A 33 1.67 -0.37 -13.97
N LEU A 34 1.38 -1.11 -12.89
CA LEU A 34 0.12 -1.02 -12.16
C LEU A 34 0.00 0.32 -11.43
N LEU A 35 1.06 0.76 -10.74
CA LEU A 35 1.08 2.05 -10.05
C LEU A 35 0.93 3.22 -11.04
N ILE A 36 1.59 3.15 -12.20
CA ILE A 36 1.44 4.15 -13.27
C ILE A 36 -0.01 4.18 -13.80
N THR A 37 -0.62 3.01 -14.02
CA THR A 37 -2.02 2.92 -14.45
C THR A 37 -2.95 3.58 -13.43
N LEU A 38 -2.74 3.33 -12.14
CA LEU A 38 -3.52 3.96 -11.08
C LEU A 38 -3.34 5.48 -11.05
N ALA A 39 -2.09 5.97 -11.21
CA ALA A 39 -1.79 7.41 -11.21
C ALA A 39 -2.46 8.18 -12.36
N ARG A 40 -2.74 7.51 -13.49
CA ARG A 40 -3.46 8.10 -14.62
C ARG A 40 -4.95 8.34 -14.32
N GLY A 41 -5.54 7.59 -13.38
CA GLY A 41 -6.90 7.81 -12.92
C GLY A 41 -8.00 7.38 -13.91
N GLU A 42 -7.66 6.61 -14.93
CA GLU A 42 -8.63 6.13 -15.93
C GLU A 42 -9.61 5.14 -15.30
N ALA A 43 -10.91 5.47 -15.28
CA ALA A 43 -11.93 4.71 -14.57
C ALA A 43 -11.96 3.22 -14.97
N ASP A 44 -11.82 2.92 -16.27
CA ASP A 44 -11.90 1.56 -16.79
C ASP A 44 -10.69 0.69 -16.44
N SER A 45 -9.52 1.30 -16.22
CA SER A 45 -8.27 0.57 -15.96
C SER A 45 -7.82 0.60 -14.49
N ALA A 46 -8.28 1.59 -13.71
CA ALA A 46 -7.91 1.76 -12.30
C ALA A 46 -8.38 0.59 -11.42
N GLY A 47 -9.65 0.19 -11.53
CA GLY A 47 -10.21 -0.93 -10.77
C GLY A 47 -9.46 -2.26 -11.00
N PRO A 48 -9.31 -2.70 -12.27
CA PRO A 48 -8.53 -3.89 -12.60
C PRO A 48 -7.07 -3.82 -12.14
N ALA A 49 -6.40 -2.67 -12.33
CA ALA A 49 -5.02 -2.47 -11.90
C ALA A 49 -4.87 -2.58 -10.39
N LEU A 50 -5.77 -1.98 -9.61
CA LEU A 50 -5.76 -2.08 -8.15
C LEU A 50 -6.06 -3.49 -7.67
N GLY A 51 -7.00 -4.18 -8.32
CA GLY A 51 -7.31 -5.57 -8.03
C GLY A 51 -6.11 -6.49 -8.26
N GLN A 52 -5.34 -6.25 -9.34
CA GLN A 52 -4.11 -6.98 -9.61
C GLN A 52 -2.99 -6.63 -8.62
N LEU A 53 -2.83 -5.35 -8.29
CA LEU A 53 -1.85 -4.90 -7.32
C LEU A 53 -2.10 -5.53 -5.95
N ARG A 54 -3.35 -5.51 -5.48
CA ARG A 54 -3.75 -6.17 -4.23
C ARG A 54 -3.39 -7.65 -4.21
N ARG A 55 -3.63 -8.39 -5.30
CA ARG A 55 -3.26 -9.82 -5.38
C ARG A 55 -1.75 -10.05 -5.27
N ARG A 56 -0.94 -9.10 -5.73
CA ARG A 56 0.52 -9.16 -5.71
C ARG A 56 1.11 -8.86 -4.34
N ILE A 57 0.59 -7.85 -3.65
CA ILE A 57 1.22 -7.29 -2.43
C ILE A 57 0.45 -7.50 -1.13
N CYS A 58 -0.80 -7.93 -1.20
CA CYS A 58 -1.65 -8.17 -0.02
C CYS A 58 -2.68 -9.25 -0.35
N GLN A 59 -2.21 -10.44 -0.73
CA GLN A 59 -3.07 -11.52 -1.17
C GLN A 59 -4.00 -11.93 -0.02
N PHE A 60 -5.26 -12.20 -0.35
CA PHE A 60 -6.33 -12.48 0.63
C PHE A 60 -6.57 -11.39 1.69
N GLY A 61 -5.97 -10.20 1.51
CA GLY A 61 -6.11 -9.07 2.43
C GLY A 61 -5.20 -9.13 3.65
N PHE A 62 -4.20 -10.03 3.67
CA PHE A 62 -3.27 -10.14 4.80
C PHE A 62 -1.91 -10.76 4.46
N VAL A 63 -1.77 -11.48 3.33
CA VAL A 63 -0.49 -12.09 2.94
C VAL A 63 0.35 -11.04 2.24
N VAL A 64 1.46 -10.68 2.87
CA VAL A 64 2.40 -9.68 2.37
C VAL A 64 3.75 -10.32 2.09
N ASP A 65 4.44 -9.74 1.11
CA ASP A 65 5.75 -10.17 0.62
C ASP A 65 6.72 -8.98 0.65
N GLN A 66 7.97 -9.23 0.27
CA GLN A 66 9.04 -8.22 0.23
C GLN A 66 8.62 -6.93 -0.51
N ALA A 67 7.91 -7.06 -1.63
CA ALA A 67 7.47 -5.93 -2.45
C ALA A 67 6.38 -5.07 -1.78
N THR A 68 5.69 -5.58 -0.76
CA THR A 68 4.60 -4.84 -0.10
C THR A 68 5.12 -3.58 0.57
N ALA A 69 6.17 -3.69 1.40
CA ALA A 69 6.76 -2.54 2.07
C ALA A 69 7.28 -1.49 1.07
N ALA A 70 7.92 -1.95 -0.01
CA ALA A 70 8.40 -1.06 -1.08
C ALA A 70 7.27 -0.36 -1.84
N THR A 71 6.08 -0.95 -1.90
CA THR A 71 4.92 -0.39 -2.61
C THR A 71 4.17 0.65 -1.79
N VAL A 72 4.14 0.52 -0.47
CA VAL A 72 3.36 1.38 0.44
C VAL A 72 3.60 2.88 0.25
N PRO A 73 4.85 3.38 0.11
CA PRO A 73 5.08 4.81 -0.12
C PRO A 73 4.37 5.35 -1.37
N PHE A 74 4.30 4.54 -2.43
CA PHE A 74 3.64 4.92 -3.67
C PHE A 74 2.11 4.89 -3.54
N LEU A 75 1.55 3.98 -2.72
CA LEU A 75 0.12 4.00 -2.40
C LEU A 75 -0.27 5.31 -1.69
N TRP A 76 0.58 5.78 -0.77
CA TRP A 76 0.38 7.07 -0.12
C TRP A 76 0.51 8.27 -1.06
N GLU A 77 1.41 8.20 -2.05
CA GLU A 77 1.46 9.21 -3.11
C GLU A 77 0.16 9.22 -3.93
N LEU A 78 -0.35 8.05 -4.32
CA LEU A 78 -1.59 7.93 -5.12
C LEU A 78 -2.81 8.49 -4.40
N VAL A 79 -2.98 8.23 -3.10
CA VAL A 79 -4.15 8.78 -2.35
C VAL A 79 -4.12 10.30 -2.22
N ARG A 80 -2.99 10.96 -2.48
CA ARG A 80 -2.88 12.44 -2.49
C ARG A 80 -3.25 13.06 -3.83
N LEU A 81 -3.48 12.25 -4.87
CA LEU A 81 -3.80 12.71 -6.21
C LEU A 81 -5.32 12.77 -6.39
N PRO A 82 -5.94 13.95 -6.54
CA PRO A 82 -7.39 14.06 -6.71
C PRO A 82 -7.92 13.36 -7.96
N GLN A 83 -7.09 13.20 -9.00
CA GLN A 83 -7.46 12.51 -10.23
C GLN A 83 -7.50 10.98 -10.11
N VAL A 84 -6.94 10.41 -9.04
CA VAL A 84 -7.03 8.96 -8.78
C VAL A 84 -8.46 8.66 -8.34
N THR A 85 -9.17 7.86 -9.11
CA THR A 85 -10.60 7.57 -8.87
C THR A 85 -10.84 6.54 -7.76
N CYS A 86 -9.83 5.73 -7.44
CA CYS A 86 -9.92 4.62 -6.46
C CYS A 86 -9.19 4.91 -5.13
N ARG A 87 -9.16 6.17 -4.69
CA ARG A 87 -8.46 6.58 -3.46
C ARG A 87 -8.97 5.83 -2.22
N ALA A 88 -10.29 5.65 -2.11
CA ALA A 88 -10.90 4.95 -0.99
C ALA A 88 -10.50 3.47 -0.94
N GLU A 89 -10.42 2.79 -2.10
CA GLU A 89 -9.93 1.41 -2.20
C GLU A 89 -8.44 1.30 -1.85
N ILE A 90 -7.62 2.27 -2.25
CA ILE A 90 -6.19 2.29 -1.89
C ILE A 90 -6.04 2.45 -0.37
N LEU A 91 -6.84 3.30 0.28
CA LEU A 91 -6.87 3.42 1.74
C LEU A 91 -7.30 2.11 2.42
N ARG A 92 -8.29 1.40 1.86
CA ARG A 92 -8.68 0.06 2.33
C ARG A 92 -7.55 -0.96 2.19
N LEU A 93 -6.77 -0.89 1.11
CA LEU A 93 -5.57 -1.73 0.92
C LEU A 93 -4.48 -1.40 1.96
N LEU A 94 -4.21 -0.12 2.20
CA LEU A 94 -3.28 0.32 3.26
C LEU A 94 -3.72 -0.20 4.64
N LYS A 95 -5.02 -0.20 4.93
CA LYS A 95 -5.58 -0.77 6.14
C LYS A 95 -5.32 -2.28 6.23
N SER A 96 -5.61 -3.03 5.17
CA SER A 96 -5.31 -4.47 5.11
C SER A 96 -3.83 -4.78 5.36
N ILE A 97 -2.93 -3.95 4.83
CA ILE A 97 -1.48 -4.09 5.07
C ILE A 97 -1.14 -3.79 6.52
N ALA A 98 -1.72 -2.74 7.12
CA ALA A 98 -1.50 -2.39 8.53
C ALA A 98 -2.03 -3.47 9.51
N ASP A 99 -3.14 -4.12 9.15
CA ASP A 99 -3.75 -5.20 9.94
C ASP A 99 -3.04 -6.56 9.75
N ALA A 100 -2.19 -6.73 8.74
CA ALA A 100 -1.55 -8.00 8.41
C ALA A 100 -0.67 -8.47 9.58
N ARG A 101 -1.08 -9.54 10.26
CA ARG A 101 -0.40 -10.16 11.43
C ARG A 101 -0.29 -11.68 11.29
N GLN A 102 -0.58 -12.22 10.10
CA GLN A 102 -0.71 -13.65 9.90
C GLN A 102 0.63 -14.37 10.02
N TRP A 103 1.70 -13.77 9.49
CA TRP A 103 3.03 -14.37 9.59
C TRP A 103 3.55 -14.35 11.02
N GLU A 104 3.38 -13.23 11.74
CA GLU A 104 3.70 -13.16 13.18
C GLU A 104 2.93 -14.18 14.02
N THR A 105 1.61 -14.26 13.82
CA THR A 105 0.73 -15.18 14.55
C THR A 105 1.10 -16.64 14.25
N THR A 106 1.38 -16.95 12.97
CA THR A 106 1.78 -18.29 12.54
C THR A 106 3.14 -18.66 13.11
N ALA A 107 4.13 -17.75 13.08
CA ALA A 107 5.46 -18.00 13.62
C ALA A 107 5.47 -18.24 15.15
N ALA A 108 4.55 -17.59 15.88
CA ALA A 108 4.36 -17.85 17.32
C ALA A 108 3.87 -19.28 17.60
N THR A 109 3.07 -19.86 16.70
CA THR A 109 2.55 -21.23 16.82
C THR A 109 3.51 -22.26 16.23
N TYR A 110 4.24 -21.89 15.18
CA TYR A 110 5.15 -22.76 14.44
C TYR A 110 6.55 -22.12 14.34
N PRO A 111 7.40 -22.26 15.39
CA PRO A 111 8.72 -21.63 15.42
C PRO A 111 9.64 -22.02 14.26
N LYS A 112 9.35 -23.13 13.55
CA LYS A 112 10.10 -23.55 12.36
C LYS A 112 10.00 -22.55 11.20
N LEU A 113 9.01 -21.64 11.18
CA LEU A 113 8.96 -20.57 10.18
C LEU A 113 10.17 -19.63 10.26
N HIS A 114 10.81 -19.49 11.43
CA HIS A 114 12.04 -18.71 11.56
C HIS A 114 13.22 -19.31 10.78
N HIS A 115 13.12 -20.57 10.33
CA HIS A 115 14.12 -21.24 9.50
C HIS A 115 13.73 -21.28 8.02
N HIS A 116 12.63 -20.64 7.63
CA HIS A 116 12.27 -20.50 6.23
C HIS A 116 13.30 -19.57 5.54
N PRO A 117 13.73 -19.84 4.31
CA PRO A 117 14.70 -19.00 3.60
C PRO A 117 14.19 -17.57 3.35
N ASP A 118 12.86 -17.41 3.31
CA ASP A 118 12.19 -16.11 3.17
C ASP A 118 11.73 -15.59 4.55
N ASP A 119 12.07 -14.32 4.84
CA ASP A 119 11.73 -13.64 6.09
C ASP A 119 10.33 -13.01 6.07
N TYR A 120 9.31 -13.87 6.02
CA TYR A 120 7.91 -13.42 5.95
C TYR A 120 7.49 -12.53 7.14
N VAL A 121 8.01 -12.82 8.34
CA VAL A 121 7.71 -12.04 9.55
C VAL A 121 8.34 -10.65 9.46
N GLY A 122 9.60 -10.56 9.00
CA GLY A 122 10.25 -9.30 8.73
C GLY A 122 9.52 -8.49 7.66
N TRP A 123 9.14 -9.11 6.55
CA TRP A 123 8.38 -8.43 5.49
C TRP A 123 7.03 -7.89 5.98
N GLU A 124 6.32 -8.66 6.80
CA GLU A 124 5.07 -8.23 7.41
C GLU A 124 5.27 -7.02 8.33
N ARG A 125 6.30 -7.07 9.17
CA ARG A 125 6.67 -5.95 10.05
C ARG A 125 7.03 -4.70 9.27
N GLU A 126 7.89 -4.82 8.26
CA GLU A 126 8.31 -3.69 7.41
C GLU A 126 7.12 -3.07 6.66
N ALA A 127 6.21 -3.91 6.13
CA ALA A 127 5.02 -3.42 5.44
C ALA A 127 4.14 -2.58 6.36
N ARG A 128 3.88 -3.05 7.59
CA ARG A 128 3.13 -2.25 8.57
C ARG A 128 3.87 -0.97 8.95
N HIS A 129 5.16 -1.05 9.24
CA HIS A 129 5.97 0.14 9.57
C HIS A 129 5.90 1.18 8.47
N ALA A 130 5.97 0.78 7.19
CA ALA A 130 5.83 1.68 6.06
C ALA A 130 4.46 2.38 6.03
N VAL A 131 3.37 1.71 6.44
CA VAL A 131 2.05 2.34 6.51
C VAL A 131 2.02 3.36 7.66
N HIS A 132 2.48 2.98 8.85
CA HIS A 132 2.51 3.87 10.02
C HIS A 132 3.41 5.10 9.81
N ALA A 133 4.51 4.96 9.07
CA ALA A 133 5.48 6.03 8.81
C ALA A 133 4.85 7.24 8.11
N GLN A 134 3.74 7.07 7.39
CA GLN A 134 3.07 8.15 6.65
C GLN A 134 1.69 8.52 7.22
N ARG A 135 1.44 8.25 8.51
CA ARG A 135 0.19 8.65 9.19
C ARG A 135 -0.18 10.13 9.06
N ASP A 136 0.79 11.00 8.84
CA ASP A 136 0.54 12.43 8.64
C ASP A 136 -0.17 12.72 7.32
N VAL A 137 0.03 11.89 6.29
CA VAL A 137 -0.74 11.96 5.04
C VAL A 137 -2.21 11.70 5.34
N LEU A 138 -2.53 10.67 6.13
CA LEU A 138 -3.91 10.36 6.53
C LEU A 138 -4.59 11.55 7.24
N ARG A 139 -3.88 12.22 8.15
CA ARG A 139 -4.38 13.42 8.85
C ARG A 139 -4.59 14.60 7.90
N GLN A 140 -3.85 14.68 6.79
CA GLN A 140 -4.08 15.70 5.76
C GLN A 140 -5.35 15.37 4.96
N LEU A 141 -5.51 14.09 4.56
CA LEU A 141 -6.70 13.62 3.83
C LEU A 141 -8.00 13.88 4.62
N GLN A 142 -7.99 13.64 5.93
CA GLN A 142 -9.16 13.90 6.80
C GLN A 142 -9.53 15.39 6.93
N ARG A 143 -8.63 16.30 6.54
CA ARG A 143 -8.88 17.75 6.52
C ARG A 143 -9.23 18.29 5.14
N GLU A 144 -9.28 17.42 4.12
CA GLU A 144 -9.77 17.83 2.80
C GLU A 144 -11.22 18.32 2.93
N PRO A 145 -11.57 19.44 2.27
CA PRO A 145 -12.94 19.92 2.26
C PRO A 145 -13.81 19.00 1.38
N GLU A 146 -15.04 18.72 1.85
CA GLU A 146 -16.06 17.97 1.12
C GLU A 146 -15.62 16.58 0.59
N PRO A 147 -15.00 15.72 1.41
CA PRO A 147 -14.69 14.36 1.00
C PRO A 147 -15.97 13.55 0.78
N ASP A 148 -15.97 12.66 -0.19
CA ASP A 148 -17.06 11.70 -0.37
C ASP A 148 -17.16 10.74 0.84
N ALA A 149 -18.33 10.10 1.00
CA ALA A 149 -18.61 9.24 2.15
C ALA A 149 -17.67 8.02 2.23
N GLU A 150 -17.19 7.50 1.10
CA GLU A 150 -16.26 6.37 1.09
C GLU A 150 -14.86 6.78 1.57
N MET A 151 -14.40 7.97 1.19
CA MET A 151 -13.16 8.57 1.66
C MET A 151 -13.20 8.83 3.17
N VAL A 152 -14.31 9.39 3.68
CA VAL A 152 -14.51 9.59 5.13
C VAL A 152 -14.43 8.26 5.88
N ARG A 153 -15.15 7.24 5.39
CA ARG A 153 -15.11 5.89 5.98
C ARG A 153 -13.70 5.30 5.95
N ALA A 154 -13.07 5.27 4.78
CA ALA A 154 -11.77 4.62 4.60
C ALA A 154 -10.67 5.29 5.41
N THR A 155 -10.67 6.63 5.50
CA THR A 155 -9.72 7.37 6.33
C THR A 155 -9.95 7.14 7.82
N THR A 156 -11.21 7.05 8.27
CA THR A 156 -11.56 6.78 9.68
C THR A 156 -11.15 5.35 10.08
N GLU A 157 -11.48 4.36 9.25
CA GLU A 157 -11.14 2.96 9.50
C GLU A 157 -9.62 2.74 9.52
N LEU A 158 -8.88 3.37 8.61
CA LEU A 158 -7.41 3.33 8.63
C LEU A 158 -6.84 4.02 9.87
N ALA A 159 -7.38 5.17 10.28
CA ALA A 159 -6.89 5.87 11.48
C ALA A 159 -7.05 5.00 12.73
N ALA A 160 -8.22 4.35 12.88
CA ALA A 160 -8.47 3.43 13.99
C ALA A 160 -7.46 2.26 14.02
N THR A 161 -7.10 1.71 12.86
CA THR A 161 -6.05 0.68 12.76
C THR A 161 -4.66 1.23 13.13
N LEU A 162 -4.33 2.48 12.80
CA LEU A 162 -3.00 3.04 13.07
C LEU A 162 -2.80 3.55 14.50
N ASP A 163 -3.88 3.79 15.23
CA ASP A 163 -3.87 4.25 16.63
C ASP A 163 -3.88 3.08 17.65
N GLY A 164 -4.19 1.86 17.22
CA GLY A 164 -4.16 0.63 18.03
C GLY A 164 -2.80 -0.06 18.04
#